data_AF-A0A562U9R3-F1
#
_entry.id   AF-A0A562U9R3-F1
#
_cell.length_a   1.000
_cell.length_b   1.000
_cell.length_c   1.000
_cell.angle_alpha   90.00
_cell.angle_beta   90.00
_cell.angle_gamma   90.00
#
_symmetry.space_group_name_H-M   'P 1'
#
loop_
_entity.id
_entity.type
_entity.pdbx_description
1 polymer ?
#
loop_
_entity_poly.entity_id
_entity_poly.type
_entity_poly.pdbx_seq_one_letter_code
_entity_poly.pdbx_strand_id
1 'polypeptide(L)'
;MDYFIILLVYLLYLMASFYFRIKMIRLKSPWLVFLFVILYFYATYLYFDILNETHQTLRDHHIYIDFGHASLLLVIAFLICMITGVITTISIITARANKKISN
;
A
#
# COMPACT_ATOMS: atom_id res chain seq x y z
N MET A 1 20.12 -8.52 5.03
CA MET A 1 18.85 -9.29 4.99
C MET A 1 17.65 -8.36 4.93
N ASP A 2 17.75 -7.15 5.47
CA ASP A 2 16.62 -6.26 5.77
C ASP A 2 16.00 -5.63 4.52
N TYR A 3 16.83 -5.32 3.52
CA TYR A 3 16.36 -4.87 2.21
C TYR A 3 15.52 -5.91 1.46
N PHE A 4 15.79 -7.20 1.67
CA PHE A 4 15.03 -8.28 1.01
C PHE A 4 13.61 -8.36 1.58
N ILE A 5 13.46 -8.27 2.90
CA ILE A 5 12.14 -8.28 3.56
C ILE A 5 11.33 -7.07 3.13
N ILE A 6 11.95 -5.89 3.06
CA ILE A 6 11.26 -4.67 2.66
C ILE A 6 10.90 -4.67 1.18
N LEU A 7 11.77 -5.23 0.32
CA LEU A 7 11.42 -5.49 -1.06
C LEU A 7 10.20 -6.42 -1.17
N LEU A 8 10.16 -7.50 -0.37
CA LEU A 8 9.05 -8.44 -0.37
C LEU A 8 7.74 -7.79 0.10
N VAL A 9 7.78 -7.03 1.20
CA VAL A 9 6.67 -6.20 1.69
C VAL A 9 6.17 -5.26 0.60
N TYR A 10 7.09 -4.58 -0.10
CA TYR A 10 6.74 -3.66 -1.17
C TYR A 10 6.12 -4.37 -2.39
N LEU A 11 6.66 -5.53 -2.79
CA LEU A 11 6.11 -6.32 -3.90
C LEU A 11 4.69 -6.80 -3.59
N LEU A 12 4.44 -7.26 -2.36
CA LEU A 12 3.09 -7.63 -1.92
C LEU A 12 2.14 -6.43 -1.97
N TYR A 13 2.58 -5.28 -1.48
CA TYR A 13 1.82 -4.03 -1.57
C TYR A 13 1.51 -3.62 -3.02
N LEU A 14 2.48 -3.77 -3.92
CA LEU A 14 2.34 -3.43 -5.34
C LEU A 14 1.35 -4.36 -6.05
N MET A 15 1.40 -5.66 -5.77
CA MET A 15 0.41 -6.64 -6.26
C MET A 15 -1.00 -6.30 -5.77
N ALA A 16 -1.15 -5.99 -4.47
CA ALA A 16 -2.43 -5.58 -3.89
C ALA A 16 -2.97 -4.29 -4.52
N SER A 17 -2.09 -3.31 -4.74
CA SER A 17 -2.42 -2.02 -5.37
C SER A 17 -2.86 -2.19 -6.84
N PHE A 18 -2.19 -3.08 -7.57
CA PHE A 18 -2.58 -3.41 -8.94
C PHE A 18 -3.95 -4.10 -9.00
N TYR A 19 -4.20 -5.06 -8.11
CA TYR A 19 -5.50 -5.71 -7.99
C TYR A 19 -6.62 -4.71 -7.64
N PHE A 20 -6.35 -3.83 -6.67
CA PHE A 20 -7.25 -2.76 -6.27
C PHE A 20 -7.62 -1.87 -7.46
N ARG A 21 -6.63 -1.41 -8.23
CA ARG A 21 -6.84 -0.63 -9.45
C ARG A 21 -7.78 -1.30 -10.44
N ILE A 22 -7.55 -2.57 -10.76
CA ILE A 22 -8.40 -3.31 -11.71
C ILE A 22 -9.86 -3.35 -11.25
N LYS A 23 -10.09 -3.60 -9.96
CA LYS A 23 -11.45 -3.64 -9.39
C LYS A 23 -12.10 -2.26 -9.41
N MET A 24 -11.37 -1.23 -9.01
CA MET A 24 -11.90 0.14 -8.94
C MET A 24 -12.23 0.73 -10.31
N ILE A 25 -11.50 0.40 -11.37
CA ILE A 25 -11.84 0.85 -12.74
C ILE A 25 -13.17 0.25 -13.23
N ARG A 26 -13.57 -0.94 -12.76
CA ARG A 26 -14.78 -1.63 -13.21
C ARG A 26 -16.05 -1.24 -12.44
N LEU A 27 -15.91 -0.62 -11.26
CA LEU A 27 -17.04 -0.18 -10.44
C LEU A 27 -17.87 0.89 -11.15
N LYS A 28 -19.21 0.82 -11.10
CA LYS A 28 -20.06 1.84 -11.76
C LYS A 28 -20.17 3.11 -10.93
N SER A 29 -20.38 2.96 -9.61
CA SER A 29 -20.62 4.10 -8.72
C SER A 29 -19.32 4.87 -8.40
N PRO A 30 -19.23 6.18 -8.71
CA PRO A 30 -18.07 6.99 -8.36
C PRO A 30 -17.96 7.20 -6.83
N TRP A 31 -19.10 7.23 -6.13
CA TRP A 31 -19.15 7.38 -4.67
C TRP A 31 -18.50 6.19 -3.96
N LEU A 32 -18.78 4.97 -4.42
CA LEU A 32 -18.14 3.78 -3.88
C LEU A 32 -16.62 3.79 -4.12
N VAL A 33 -16.17 4.24 -5.30
CA VAL A 33 -14.72 4.36 -5.58
C VAL A 33 -14.06 5.33 -4.61
N PHE A 34 -14.68 6.48 -4.33
CA PHE A 34 -14.17 7.43 -3.35
C PHE A 34 -14.03 6.81 -1.96
N LEU A 35 -15.07 6.11 -1.47
CA LEU A 35 -15.01 5.40 -0.19
C LEU A 35 -13.89 4.35 -0.16
N PHE A 36 -13.75 3.55 -1.21
CA PHE A 36 -12.70 2.53 -1.30
C PHE A 36 -11.29 3.13 -1.36
N VAL A 37 -11.10 4.31 -1.96
CA VAL A 37 -9.82 5.01 -1.95
C VAL A 37 -9.46 5.45 -0.54
N ILE A 38 -10.41 6.01 0.23
CA ILE A 38 -10.16 6.35 1.64
C ILE A 38 -9.79 5.10 2.44
N LEU A 39 -10.57 4.02 2.28
CA LEU A 39 -10.27 2.75 2.94
C LEU A 39 -8.92 2.16 2.52
N TYR A 40 -8.50 2.35 1.28
CA TYR A 40 -7.20 1.90 0.79
C TYR A 40 -6.03 2.62 1.50
N PHE A 41 -6.11 3.94 1.69
CA PHE A 41 -5.09 4.67 2.44
C PHE A 41 -5.11 4.32 3.92
N TYR A 42 -6.29 4.17 4.52
CA TYR A 42 -6.41 3.71 5.90
C TYR A 42 -5.85 2.30 6.11
N ALA A 43 -6.13 1.37 5.18
CA ALA A 43 -5.56 0.03 5.20
C ALA A 43 -4.04 0.04 4.98
N THR A 44 -3.52 0.97 4.16
CA THR A 44 -2.07 1.16 4.01
C THR A 44 -1.45 1.60 5.33
N TYR A 45 -2.07 2.53 6.06
CA TYR A 45 -1.62 2.93 7.39
C TYR A 45 -1.61 1.74 8.36
N LEU A 46 -2.72 1.02 8.49
CA LEU A 46 -2.81 -0.15 9.38
C LEU A 46 -1.82 -1.26 9.00
N TYR A 47 -1.56 -1.46 7.71
CA TYR A 47 -0.59 -2.43 7.24
C TYR A 47 0.81 -2.15 7.79
N PHE A 48 1.25 -0.89 7.76
CA PHE A 48 2.54 -0.50 8.30
C PHE A 48 2.59 -0.46 9.83
N ASP A 49 1.46 -0.15 10.47
CA ASP A 49 1.33 -0.21 11.93
C ASP A 49 1.52 -1.64 12.44
N ILE A 50 0.83 -2.62 11.82
CA ILE A 50 0.97 -4.05 12.13
C ILE A 50 2.41 -4.53 11.86
N LEU A 51 3.04 -4.09 10.76
CA LEU A 51 4.44 -4.45 10.48
C LEU A 51 5.38 -3.92 11.56
N ASN A 52 5.15 -2.70 12.04
CA ASN A 52 5.95 -2.10 13.11
C ASN A 52 5.73 -2.82 14.45
N GLU A 53 4.49 -3.11 14.84
CA GLU A 53 4.19 -3.90 16.05
C GLU A 53 4.77 -5.31 15.98
N THR A 54 4.65 -5.97 14.82
CA THR A 54 5.23 -7.30 14.59
C THR A 54 6.75 -7.26 14.74
N HIS A 55 7.40 -6.24 14.18
CA HIS A 55 8.84 -6.05 14.31
C HIS A 55 9.27 -5.85 15.76
N GLN A 56 8.56 -5.01 16.53
CA GLN A 56 8.83 -4.80 17.95
C GLN A 56 8.63 -6.09 18.75
N THR A 57 7.54 -6.81 18.52
CA THR A 57 7.24 -8.08 19.19
C THR A 57 8.31 -9.13 18.93
N LEU A 58 8.81 -9.25 17.68
CA LEU A 58 9.90 -10.18 17.35
C LEU A 58 11.20 -9.83 18.07
N ARG A 59 11.50 -8.52 18.19
CA ARG A 59 12.66 -8.03 18.93
C ARG A 59 12.58 -8.38 20.42
N ASP A 60 11.40 -8.26 21.01
CA ASP A 60 11.17 -8.59 22.43
C ASP A 60 11.36 -10.09 22.71
N HIS A 61 11.15 -10.96 21.71
CA HIS A 61 11.41 -12.40 21.80
C HIS A 61 12.86 -12.80 21.44
N HIS A 62 13.79 -11.84 21.38
CA HIS A 62 15.18 -12.05 20.97
C HIS A 62 15.35 -12.63 19.55
N ILE A 63 14.29 -12.57 18.72
CA ILE A 63 14.39 -12.87 17.29
C ILE A 63 14.85 -11.59 16.61
N TYR A 64 16.16 -11.38 16.65
CA TYR A 64 16.80 -10.24 16.00
C TYR A 64 16.82 -10.46 14.49
N ILE A 65 15.75 -10.06 13.83
CA ILE A 65 15.87 -9.67 12.43
C ILE A 65 16.63 -8.34 12.48
N ASP A 66 17.86 -8.37 11.97
CA ASP A 66 18.89 -7.34 12.17
C ASP A 66 18.61 -6.07 11.35
N PHE A 67 17.44 -5.49 11.56
CA PHE A 67 17.05 -4.25 10.97
C PHE A 67 17.75 -3.10 11.75
N GLY A 68 19.06 -2.93 11.59
CA GLY A 68 19.84 -1.89 12.30
C GLY A 68 19.29 -0.46 12.15
N HIS A 69 18.54 -0.20 11.09
CA HIS A 69 17.75 1.02 10.85
C HIS A 69 16.27 0.71 10.52
N ALA A 70 15.68 -0.33 11.13
CA ALA A 70 14.34 -0.85 10.83
C ALA A 70 13.29 0.22 10.70
N SER A 71 13.23 1.09 11.72
CA SER A 71 12.21 2.11 11.84
C SER A 71 12.33 3.11 10.70
N LEU A 72 13.55 3.53 10.35
CA LEU A 72 13.79 4.44 9.24
C LEU A 72 13.45 3.78 7.89
N LEU A 73 13.88 2.53 7.68
CA LEU A 73 13.62 1.83 6.41
C LEU A 73 12.12 1.52 6.23
N LEU A 74 11.41 1.21 7.32
CA LEU A 74 9.95 1.02 7.33
C LEU A 74 9.23 2.32 7.01
N VAL A 75 9.68 3.46 7.54
CA VAL A 75 9.17 4.79 7.22
C VAL A 75 9.41 5.14 5.75
N ILE A 76 10.60 4.85 5.22
CA ILE A 76 10.90 5.06 3.78
C ILE A 76 9.98 4.18 2.92
N ALA A 77 9.81 2.91 3.29
CA ALA A 77 8.91 1.99 2.59
C ALA A 77 7.44 2.47 2.65
N PHE A 78 7.01 3.01 3.79
CA PHE A 78 5.69 3.62 3.95
C PHE A 78 5.51 4.80 3.00
N LEU A 79 6.48 5.73 2.94
CA LEU A 79 6.43 6.86 2.02
C LEU A 79 6.35 6.42 0.56
N ILE A 80 7.14 5.42 0.15
CA ILE A 80 7.09 4.86 -1.20
C ILE A 80 5.71 4.24 -1.48
N CYS A 81 5.14 3.51 -0.52
CA CYS A 81 3.79 2.94 -0.65
C CYS A 81 2.72 4.02 -0.77
N MET A 82 2.81 5.10 0.01
CA MET A 82 1.91 6.24 -0.09
C MET A 82 1.96 6.91 -1.48
N ILE A 83 3.16 7.12 -2.02
CA ILE A 83 3.35 7.65 -3.39
C ILE A 83 2.70 6.72 -4.40
N THR A 84 2.94 5.41 -4.30
CA THR A 84 2.32 4.40 -5.16
C THR A 84 0.80 4.41 -5.03
N GLY A 85 0.26 4.63 -3.84
CA GLY A 85 -1.16 4.78 -3.58
C GLY A 85 -1.79 6.00 -4.26
N VAL A 86 -1.09 7.14 -4.23
CA VAL A 86 -1.50 8.35 -4.94
C VAL A 86 -1.47 8.12 -6.46
N ILE A 87 -0.39 7.56 -7.00
CA ILE A 87 -0.28 7.22 -8.43
C ILE A 87 -1.40 6.26 -8.86
N THR A 88 -1.68 5.25 -8.04
CA THR A 88 -2.76 4.28 -8.27
C THR A 88 -4.11 4.98 -8.32
N THR A 89 -4.37 5.88 -7.38
CA THR A 89 -5.61 6.68 -7.32
C THR A 89 -5.78 7.55 -8.56
N ILE A 90 -4.73 8.28 -8.97
CA ILE A 90 -4.72 9.09 -10.19
C ILE A 90 -4.98 8.21 -11.42
N SER A 91 -4.35 7.04 -11.50
CA SER A 91 -4.55 6.07 -12.59
C SER A 91 -6.00 5.57 -12.65
N ILE A 92 -6.64 5.32 -11.50
CA ILE A 92 -8.05 4.94 -11.44
C ILE A 92 -8.93 6.07 -11.97
N ILE A 93 -8.73 7.31 -11.51
CA ILE A 93 -9.54 8.46 -11.92
C ILE A 93 -9.41 8.71 -13.43
N THR A 94 -8.19 8.75 -13.96
CA THR A 94 -7.93 8.98 -15.39
C THR A 94 -8.51 7.87 -16.27
N ALA A 95 -8.31 6.59 -15.91
CA ALA A 95 -8.87 5.47 -16.65
C ALA A 95 -10.42 5.47 -16.67
N ARG A 96 -11.04 5.89 -15.57
CA ARG A 96 -12.51 6.02 -15.48
C ARG A 96 -13.04 7.18 -16.29
N ALA A 97 -12.36 8.33 -16.29
CA ALA A 97 -12.72 9.49 -17.09
C ALA A 97 -12.71 9.15 -18.59
N ASN A 98 -11.64 8.49 -19.07
CA ASN A 98 -11.52 8.07 -20.47
C ASN A 98 -12.61 7.07 -20.89
N LYS A 99 -13.00 6.15 -20.00
CA LYS A 99 -14.12 5.22 -20.26
C LYS A 99 -15.47 5.92 -20.39
N LYS A 100 -15.69 7.00 -19.63
CA LYS A 100 -16.95 7.75 -19.67
C LYS A 100 -17.11 8.57 -20.95
N ILE A 101 -16.00 8.95 -21.60
CA ILE A 101 -16.01 9.68 -22.88
C ILE A 101 -16.38 8.75 -24.05
N SER A 102 -16.15 7.43 -23.91
CA SER A 102 -16.38 6.44 -24.98
C SER A 102 -17.77 5.79 -24.97
N ASN A 103 -18.64 6.10 -23.99
CA ASN A 103 -20.01 5.60 -23.86
C ASN A 103 -20.99 6.77 -23.98
#